data_AF-A0A2M7SQH2-F1
#
_entry.id   AF-A0A2M7SQH2-F1
#
_cell.length_a   1.000
_cell.length_b   1.000
_cell.length_c   1.000
_cell.angle_alpha   90.00
_cell.angle_beta   90.00
_cell.angle_gamma   90.00
#
_symmetry.space_group_name_H-M   'P 1'
#
loop_
_entity.id
_entity.type
_entity.pdbx_description
1 polymer ?
#
loop_
_entity_poly.entity_id
_entity_poly.type
_entity_poly.pdbx_seq_one_letter_code
_entity_poly.pdbx_strand_id
1 'polypeptide(L)'
;MVAALSNHYQGPLYDGRDRTKGKVRVDISLRQENVETRRDLVSSEYDDIRPFVVTVLSPEHLLAEKVRALLMRAKPRDLYDIWLLTMQGVRPARDLVAGKLALYEIEFTPSALEAALSQAQADWERDLRPLLPQYLRWEDVAEKLRGLWVSLIDR
;
A
#
# COMPACT_ATOMS: atom_id res chain seq x y z
N MET A 1 14.20 -10.29 -2.19
CA MET A 1 15.21 -9.24 -2.45
C MET A 1 14.53 -8.07 -3.16
N VAL A 2 14.84 -6.83 -2.77
CA VAL A 2 14.32 -5.61 -3.43
C VAL A 2 15.53 -4.82 -3.94
N ALA A 3 15.54 -4.48 -5.22
CA ALA A 3 16.52 -3.56 -5.80
C ALA A 3 15.93 -2.14 -5.76
N ALA A 4 16.69 -1.18 -5.25
CA ALA A 4 16.28 0.22 -5.21
C ALA A 4 17.17 1.05 -6.12
N LEU A 5 16.56 1.74 -7.08
CA LEU A 5 17.19 2.74 -7.93
C LEU A 5 16.75 4.12 -7.48
N SER A 6 17.65 5.10 -7.54
CA SER A 6 17.34 6.47 -7.13
C SER A 6 17.97 7.46 -8.09
N ASN A 7 17.14 8.18 -8.83
CA ASN A 7 17.57 9.23 -9.74
C ASN A 7 17.31 10.60 -9.10
N HIS A 8 18.30 11.50 -9.17
CA HIS A 8 18.19 12.86 -8.67
C HIS A 8 18.10 13.83 -9.85
N TYR A 9 17.24 14.83 -9.73
CA TYR A 9 17.03 15.82 -10.79
C TYR A 9 16.92 17.23 -10.21
N GLN A 10 17.30 18.22 -11.00
CA GLN A 10 17.16 19.63 -10.66
C GLN A 10 15.80 20.11 -11.18
N GLY A 11 14.79 20.07 -10.30
CA GLY A 11 13.44 20.52 -10.62
C GLY A 11 13.25 22.04 -10.44
N PRO A 12 12.03 22.55 -10.69
CA PRO A 12 11.72 23.99 -10.57
C PRO A 12 12.00 24.62 -9.20
N LEU A 13 12.02 23.81 -8.12
CA LEU A 13 12.32 24.26 -6.76
C LEU A 13 13.81 24.13 -6.36
N TYR A 14 14.69 23.77 -7.30
CA TYR A 14 16.12 23.64 -7.04
C TYR A 14 16.77 25.02 -6.86
N ASP A 15 17.53 25.18 -5.77
CA ASP A 15 18.13 26.46 -5.37
C ASP A 15 19.67 26.45 -5.38
N GLY A 16 20.27 25.49 -6.09
CA GLY A 16 21.71 25.30 -6.16
C GLY A 16 22.28 24.35 -5.09
N ARG A 17 21.51 23.96 -4.08
CA ARG A 17 21.98 23.10 -2.97
C ARG A 17 21.55 21.65 -3.19
N ASP A 18 22.44 20.68 -2.98
CA ASP A 18 22.12 19.26 -3.27
C ASP A 18 20.86 18.74 -2.57
N ARG A 19 20.57 19.24 -1.36
CA ARG A 19 19.37 18.86 -0.59
C ARG A 19 18.04 19.27 -1.24
N THR A 20 18.06 20.21 -2.19
CA THR A 20 16.87 20.70 -2.90
C THR A 20 16.70 20.03 -4.27
N LYS A 21 17.58 19.08 -4.63
CA LYS A 21 17.35 18.21 -5.78
C LYS A 21 16.12 17.35 -5.53
N GLY A 22 15.25 17.27 -6.52
CA GLY A 22 14.18 16.28 -6.54
C GLY A 22 14.76 14.88 -6.65
N LYS A 23 14.03 13.88 -6.14
CA LYS A 23 14.45 12.48 -6.15
C LYS A 23 13.30 11.58 -6.56
N VAL A 24 13.52 10.76 -7.58
CA VAL A 24 12.64 9.65 -7.92
C VAL A 24 13.30 8.36 -7.46
N ARG A 25 12.66 7.65 -6.54
CA ARG A 25 13.07 6.31 -6.12
C ARG A 25 12.18 5.28 -6.81
N VAL A 26 12.81 4.26 -7.39
CA VAL A 26 12.13 3.11 -7.99
C VAL A 26 12.56 1.87 -7.23
N ASP A 27 11.59 1.20 -6.61
CA ASP A 27 11.81 -0.06 -5.89
C ASP A 27 11.29 -1.22 -6.73
N ILE A 28 12.14 -2.21 -6.98
CA ILE A 28 11.86 -3.38 -7.82
C ILE A 28 11.91 -4.63 -6.96
N SER A 29 10.77 -5.31 -6.82
CA SER A 29 10.71 -6.63 -6.20
C SER A 29 11.27 -7.68 -7.17
N LEU A 30 12.25 -8.45 -6.72
CA LEU A 30 12.80 -9.59 -7.46
C LEU A 30 12.23 -10.94 -6.98
N ARG A 31 11.14 -10.91 -6.21
CA ARG A 31 10.46 -12.12 -5.75
C ARG A 31 9.87 -12.85 -6.94
N GLN A 32 10.06 -14.16 -6.98
CA GLN A 32 9.36 -15.00 -7.93
C GLN A 32 8.03 -15.42 -7.32
N GLU A 33 6.96 -14.81 -7.83
CA GLU A 33 5.59 -15.08 -7.42
C GLU A 33 4.67 -14.89 -8.63
N ASN A 34 3.61 -15.68 -8.69
CA ASN A 34 2.56 -15.47 -9.68
C ASN A 34 1.75 -14.24 -9.25
N VAL A 35 1.70 -13.25 -10.13
CA VAL A 35 0.89 -12.04 -9.94
C VAL A 35 -0.08 -11.88 -11.08
N GLU A 36 -1.34 -11.68 -10.75
CA GLU A 36 -2.31 -11.22 -11.73
C GLU A 36 -2.11 -9.73 -12.00
N THR A 37 -2.17 -9.36 -13.28
CA THR A 37 -2.02 -7.97 -13.71
C THR A 37 -3.13 -7.58 -14.65
N ARG A 38 -3.43 -6.28 -14.70
CA ARG A 38 -4.34 -5.68 -15.67
C ARG A 38 -3.70 -4.50 -16.36
N ARG A 39 -4.24 -4.13 -17.52
CA ARG A 39 -3.88 -2.89 -18.21
C ARG A 39 -4.77 -1.77 -17.69
N ASP A 40 -4.16 -0.67 -17.28
CA ASP A 40 -4.88 0.51 -16.81
C ASP A 40 -4.53 1.74 -17.65
N LEU A 41 -5.54 2.53 -18.01
CA LEU A 41 -5.34 3.78 -18.74
C LEU A 41 -5.04 4.89 -17.73
N VAL A 42 -3.89 5.51 -17.85
CA VAL A 42 -3.49 6.66 -17.04
C VAL A 42 -3.66 7.93 -17.87
N SER A 43 -4.52 8.82 -17.39
CA SER A 43 -4.64 10.19 -17.87
C SER A 43 -3.78 11.11 -17.01
N SER A 44 -3.07 12.04 -17.64
CA SER A 44 -2.30 13.05 -16.94
C SER A 44 -3.14 14.30 -16.68
N GLU A 45 -2.81 15.04 -15.61
CA GLU A 45 -3.29 16.41 -15.40
C GLU A 45 -2.55 17.43 -16.29
N TYR A 46 -1.45 17.00 -16.94
CA TYR A 46 -0.67 17.82 -17.84
C TYR A 46 -1.11 17.59 -19.30
N ASP A 47 -1.55 18.66 -19.96
CA ASP A 47 -2.12 18.60 -21.31
C ASP A 47 -1.12 18.14 -22.39
N ASP A 48 0.18 18.28 -22.14
CA ASP A 48 1.26 17.83 -23.03
C ASP A 48 1.56 16.33 -22.92
N ILE A 49 0.98 15.64 -21.93
CA ILE A 49 1.14 14.20 -21.72
C ILE A 49 -0.12 13.47 -22.18
N ARG A 50 -0.03 12.77 -23.32
CA ARG A 50 -1.13 11.95 -23.83
C ARG A 50 -1.41 10.76 -22.90
N PRO A 51 -2.68 10.33 -22.76
CA PRO A 51 -3.01 9.14 -22.01
C PRO A 51 -2.23 7.91 -22.50
N PHE A 52 -1.78 7.08 -21.55
CA PHE A 52 -1.00 5.89 -21.83
C PHE A 52 -1.44 4.72 -20.97
N VAL A 53 -1.14 3.51 -21.44
CA VAL A 53 -1.52 2.28 -20.75
C VAL A 53 -0.34 1.76 -19.94
N VAL A 54 -0.58 1.46 -18.66
CA VAL A 54 0.38 0.82 -17.77
C VAL A 54 -0.10 -0.58 -17.39
N THR A 55 0.84 -1.47 -17.08
CA THR A 55 0.52 -2.75 -16.45
C THR A 55 0.55 -2.56 -14.94
N VAL A 56 -0.57 -2.86 -14.27
CA VAL A 56 -0.72 -2.77 -12.81
C VAL A 56 -1.11 -4.12 -12.23
N LEU A 57 -0.88 -4.32 -10.94
CA LEU A 57 -1.42 -5.49 -10.23
C LEU A 57 -2.95 -5.48 -10.29
N SER A 58 -3.57 -6.66 -10.29
CA SER A 58 -5.01 -6.74 -10.02
C SER A 58 -5.31 -6.14 -8.63
N PRO A 59 -6.50 -5.54 -8.42
CA PRO A 59 -6.86 -4.98 -7.12
C PRO A 59 -6.75 -5.99 -5.97
N GLU A 60 -7.05 -7.27 -6.22
CA GLU A 60 -6.97 -8.36 -5.25
C GLU A 60 -5.51 -8.64 -4.84
N HIS A 61 -4.60 -8.72 -5.81
CA HIS A 61 -3.16 -8.86 -5.53
C HIS A 61 -2.58 -7.62 -4.85
N LEU A 62 -3.05 -6.42 -5.20
CA LEU A 62 -2.66 -5.18 -4.55
C LEU A 62 -3.10 -5.16 -3.08
N LEU A 63 -4.36 -5.51 -2.81
CA LEU A 63 -4.90 -5.62 -1.45
C LEU A 63 -4.11 -6.64 -0.62
N ALA A 64 -3.80 -7.82 -1.19
CA ALA A 64 -3.01 -8.84 -0.50
C ALA A 64 -1.60 -8.34 -0.15
N GLU A 65 -0.94 -7.59 -1.04
CA GLU A 65 0.36 -6.96 -0.75
C GLU A 65 0.26 -5.91 0.36
N LYS A 66 -0.84 -5.15 0.43
CA LYS A 66 -1.05 -4.17 1.50
C LYS A 66 -1.30 -4.84 2.84
N VAL A 67 -2.07 -5.93 2.90
CA VAL A 67 -2.23 -6.73 4.12
C VAL A 67 -0.88 -7.28 4.58
N ARG A 68 -0.09 -7.87 3.67
CA ARG A 68 1.28 -8.32 3.98
C ARG A 68 2.15 -7.18 4.50
N ALA A 69 2.13 -6.01 3.85
CA ALA A 69 2.92 -4.86 4.26
C ALA A 69 2.53 -4.33 5.65
N LEU A 70 1.23 -4.27 5.94
CA LEU A 70 0.71 -3.91 7.26
C LEU A 70 1.25 -4.84 8.34
N LEU A 71 1.16 -6.16 8.14
CA LEU A 71 1.64 -7.13 9.13
C LEU A 71 3.16 -7.06 9.35
N MET A 72 3.93 -6.66 8.34
CA MET A 72 5.39 -6.54 8.47
C MET A 72 5.87 -5.20 9.02
N ARG A 73 5.15 -4.11 8.76
CA ARG A 73 5.64 -2.74 9.01
C ARG A 73 4.78 -1.93 9.97
N ALA A 74 3.54 -2.39 10.19
CA ALA A 74 2.53 -1.77 11.03
C ALA A 74 2.35 -0.26 10.77
N LYS A 75 2.31 0.14 9.48
CA LYS A 75 2.19 1.55 9.11
C LYS A 75 0.74 1.98 8.88
N PRO A 76 0.33 3.17 9.39
CA PRO A 76 -1.00 3.73 9.15
C PRO A 76 -1.39 3.77 7.67
N ARG A 77 -0.44 4.12 6.80
CA ARG A 77 -0.64 4.21 5.35
C ARG A 77 -1.04 2.88 4.71
N ASP A 78 -0.44 1.77 5.14
CA ASP A 78 -0.79 0.45 4.60
C ASP A 78 -2.25 0.10 4.98
N LEU A 79 -2.68 0.43 6.20
CA LEU A 79 -4.06 0.21 6.65
C LEU A 79 -5.06 1.16 5.96
N TYR A 80 -4.68 2.42 5.72
CA TYR A 80 -5.48 3.35 4.92
C TYR A 80 -5.71 2.82 3.50
N ASP A 81 -4.66 2.30 2.85
CA ASP A 81 -4.78 1.72 1.51
C ASP A 81 -5.69 0.48 1.49
N ILE A 82 -5.62 -0.37 2.52
CA ILE A 82 -6.52 -1.53 2.70
C ILE A 82 -7.97 -1.06 2.82
N TRP A 83 -8.22 -0.04 3.65
CA TRP A 83 -9.54 0.57 3.80
C TRP A 83 -10.06 1.12 2.48
N LEU A 84 -9.25 1.88 1.75
CA LEU A 84 -9.63 2.49 0.49
C LEU A 84 -10.02 1.43 -0.55
N LEU A 85 -9.20 0.40 -0.73
CA LEU A 85 -9.47 -0.71 -1.65
C LEU A 85 -10.74 -1.47 -1.26
N THR A 86 -10.95 -1.71 0.04
CA THR A 86 -12.16 -2.37 0.54
C THR A 86 -13.42 -1.54 0.28
N MET A 87 -13.35 -0.22 0.46
CA MET A 87 -14.46 0.70 0.14
C MET A 87 -14.74 0.79 -1.36
N GLN A 88 -13.76 0.50 -2.21
CA GLN A 88 -13.93 0.35 -3.66
C GLN A 88 -14.52 -1.02 -4.05
N GLY A 89 -14.83 -1.89 -3.08
CA GLY A 89 -15.46 -3.19 -3.31
C GLY A 89 -14.49 -4.34 -3.57
N VAL A 90 -13.17 -4.10 -3.44
CA VAL A 90 -12.16 -5.15 -3.56
C VAL A 90 -12.28 -6.09 -2.36
N ARG A 91 -12.42 -7.39 -2.64
CA ARG A 91 -12.58 -8.40 -1.60
C ARG A 91 -11.22 -9.04 -1.28
N PRO A 92 -10.93 -9.31 0.00
CA PRO A 92 -9.74 -10.06 0.37
C PRO A 92 -9.83 -11.51 -0.13
N ALA A 93 -8.73 -12.04 -0.63
CA ALA A 93 -8.55 -13.46 -0.93
C ALA A 93 -7.51 -14.03 0.04
N ARG A 94 -7.93 -14.94 0.93
CA ARG A 94 -7.11 -15.46 2.03
C ARG A 94 -5.89 -16.23 1.51
N ASP A 95 -6.09 -17.04 0.49
CA ASP A 95 -5.09 -17.78 -0.27
C ASP A 95 -4.05 -16.86 -0.90
N LEU A 96 -4.46 -15.70 -1.47
CA LEU A 96 -3.50 -14.70 -1.93
C LEU A 96 -2.69 -14.11 -0.77
N VAL A 97 -3.36 -13.68 0.31
CA VAL A 97 -2.68 -13.12 1.49
C VAL A 97 -1.69 -14.12 2.10
N ALA A 98 -2.10 -15.37 2.26
CA ALA A 98 -1.26 -16.45 2.77
C ALA A 98 -0.06 -16.69 1.85
N GLY A 99 -0.27 -16.74 0.53
CA GLY A 99 0.81 -16.84 -0.46
C GLY A 99 1.81 -15.69 -0.34
N LYS A 100 1.34 -14.45 -0.17
CA LYS A 100 2.20 -13.27 0.03
C LYS A 100 3.02 -13.34 1.31
N LEU A 101 2.44 -13.83 2.40
CA LEU A 101 3.10 -13.96 3.70
C LEU A 101 4.10 -15.12 3.74
N ALA A 102 3.80 -16.23 3.06
CA ALA A 102 4.67 -17.39 2.96
C ALA A 102 6.04 -17.07 2.32
N LEU A 103 6.09 -16.07 1.42
CA LEU A 103 7.36 -15.56 0.86
C LEU A 103 8.32 -14.96 1.92
N TYR A 104 7.82 -14.76 3.13
CA TYR A 104 8.54 -14.19 4.27
C TYR A 104 8.51 -15.11 5.49
N GLU A 105 8.02 -16.35 5.35
CA GLU A 105 7.87 -17.31 6.46
C GLU A 105 7.00 -16.76 7.61
N ILE A 106 6.01 -15.93 7.26
CA ILE A 106 5.05 -15.35 8.20
C ILE A 106 3.73 -16.07 8.02
N GLU A 107 3.06 -16.38 9.12
CA GLU A 107 1.67 -16.84 9.14
C GLU A 107 0.73 -15.69 9.49
N PHE A 108 -0.45 -15.70 8.87
CA PHE A 108 -1.52 -14.79 9.27
C PHE A 108 -2.14 -15.31 10.57
N THR A 109 -1.91 -14.61 11.68
CA THR A 109 -2.51 -14.95 12.99
C THR A 109 -3.30 -13.76 13.56
N PRO A 110 -4.34 -14.02 14.37
CA PRO A 110 -5.08 -12.95 15.04
C PRO A 110 -4.18 -12.04 15.89
N SER A 111 -3.20 -12.61 16.60
CA SER A 111 -2.27 -11.84 17.43
C SER A 111 -1.33 -10.95 16.62
N ALA A 112 -0.83 -11.43 15.48
CA ALA A 112 -0.01 -10.61 14.58
C ALA A 112 -0.81 -9.43 14.00
N LEU A 113 -2.07 -9.68 13.63
CA LEU A 113 -2.98 -8.64 13.17
C LEU A 113 -3.26 -7.61 14.27
N GLU A 114 -3.60 -8.05 15.48
CA GLU A 114 -3.88 -7.16 16.62
C GLU A 114 -2.67 -6.27 16.96
N ALA A 115 -1.47 -6.84 16.97
CA ALA A 115 -0.24 -6.10 17.18
C ALA A 115 0.00 -5.04 16.08
N ALA A 116 -0.18 -5.42 14.81
CA ALA A 116 -0.02 -4.51 13.69
C ALA A 116 -1.04 -3.37 13.70
N LEU A 117 -2.31 -3.67 14.02
CA LEU A 117 -3.37 -2.66 14.14
C LEU A 117 -3.11 -1.71 15.31
N SER A 118 -2.70 -2.22 16.47
CA SER A 118 -2.41 -1.39 17.64
C SER A 118 -1.27 -0.39 17.37
N GLN A 119 -0.20 -0.85 16.72
CA GLN A 119 0.91 0.03 16.35
C GLN A 119 0.52 1.03 15.25
N ALA A 120 -0.25 0.61 14.25
CA ALA A 120 -0.78 1.52 13.25
C ALA A 120 -1.74 2.56 13.85
N GLN A 121 -2.53 2.20 14.86
CA GLN A 121 -3.39 3.14 15.57
C GLN A 121 -2.59 4.23 16.30
N ALA A 122 -1.52 3.84 17.00
CA ALA A 122 -0.69 4.77 17.75
C ALA A 122 -0.06 5.87 16.88
N ASP A 123 0.28 5.53 15.63
CA ASP A 123 0.89 6.43 14.66
C ASP A 123 -0.13 7.10 13.71
N TRP A 124 -1.41 6.75 13.81
CA TRP A 124 -2.45 7.03 12.80
C TRP A 124 -2.57 8.51 12.46
N GLU A 125 -2.82 9.33 13.49
CA GLU A 125 -3.03 10.77 13.30
C GLU A 125 -1.78 11.46 12.78
N ARG A 126 -0.64 11.20 13.41
CA ARG A 126 0.64 11.82 13.09
C ARG A 126 1.02 11.58 11.63
N ASP A 127 0.86 10.35 11.15
CA ASP A 127 1.34 9.97 9.82
C ASP A 127 0.33 10.33 8.71
N LEU A 128 -0.98 10.27 8.96
CA LEU A 128 -2.00 10.49 7.92
C LEU A 128 -2.53 11.92 7.85
N ARG A 129 -2.63 12.65 8.97
CA ARG A 129 -3.11 14.05 8.98
C ARG A 129 -2.38 14.95 7.96
N PRO A 130 -1.04 14.90 7.80
CA PRO A 130 -0.36 15.74 6.80
C PRO A 130 -0.53 15.27 5.35
N LEU A 131 -1.01 14.04 5.12
CA LEU A 131 -1.12 13.43 3.79
C LEU A 131 -2.53 13.48 3.22
N LEU A 132 -3.54 13.59 4.08
CA LEU A 132 -4.94 13.53 3.67
C LEU A 132 -5.56 14.94 3.66
N PRO A 133 -6.29 15.31 2.58
CA PRO A 133 -6.99 16.59 2.54
C PRO A 133 -8.09 16.69 3.60
N GLN A 134 -8.70 15.55 3.96
CA GLN A 134 -9.62 15.42 5.08
C GLN A 134 -9.13 14.30 5.99
N TYR A 135 -8.97 14.62 7.28
CA TYR A 135 -8.54 13.63 8.26
C TYR A 135 -9.64 12.59 8.53
N LEU A 136 -9.28 11.30 8.47
CA LEU A 136 -10.13 10.19 8.89
C LEU A 136 -9.72 9.72 10.27
N ARG A 137 -10.70 9.56 11.17
CA ARG A 137 -10.44 9.00 12.49
C ARG A 137 -10.22 7.49 12.39
N TRP A 138 -9.45 6.96 13.33
CA TRP A 138 -9.16 5.55 13.41
C TRP A 138 -10.43 4.70 13.50
N GLU A 139 -11.38 5.11 14.34
CA GLU A 139 -12.58 4.35 14.65
C GLU A 139 -13.45 4.14 13.40
N ASP A 140 -13.56 5.18 12.57
CA ASP A 140 -14.34 5.16 11.33
C ASP A 140 -13.76 4.15 10.33
N VAL A 141 -12.44 3.96 10.32
CA VAL A 141 -11.73 3.01 9.46
C VAL A 141 -11.77 1.59 10.03
N ALA A 142 -11.45 1.44 11.32
CA ALA A 142 -11.39 0.15 12.00
C ALA A 142 -12.75 -0.56 11.99
N GLU A 143 -13.84 0.17 12.17
CA GLU A 143 -15.20 -0.38 12.09
C GLU A 143 -15.49 -0.95 10.70
N LYS A 144 -15.18 -0.21 9.64
CA LYS A 144 -15.43 -0.62 8.25
C LYS A 144 -14.59 -1.83 7.82
N LEU A 145 -13.42 -2.01 8.43
CA LEU A 145 -12.53 -3.15 8.14
C LEU A 145 -12.83 -4.41 8.95
N ARG A 146 -13.72 -4.34 9.94
CA ARG A 146 -14.01 -5.49 10.82
C ARG A 146 -14.44 -6.73 10.04
N GLY A 147 -15.31 -6.56 9.04
CA GLY A 147 -15.75 -7.66 8.16
C GLY A 147 -14.64 -8.25 7.28
N LEU A 148 -13.68 -7.41 6.85
CA LEU A 148 -12.50 -7.88 6.10
C LEU A 148 -11.63 -8.79 6.97
N TRP A 149 -11.36 -8.38 8.21
CA TRP A 149 -10.52 -9.17 9.12
C TRP A 149 -11.15 -10.51 9.49
N VAL A 150 -12.46 -10.51 9.77
CA VAL A 150 -13.22 -11.75 10.03
C VAL A 150 -13.08 -12.72 8.85
N SER A 151 -13.23 -12.23 7.61
CA SER A 151 -13.12 -13.09 6.42
C SER A 151 -11.73 -13.70 6.18
N LEU A 152 -10.68 -13.11 6.75
CA LEU A 152 -9.31 -13.63 6.68
C LEU A 152 -8.97 -14.61 7.82
N ILE A 153 -9.64 -14.47 8.97
CA ILE A 153 -9.45 -15.31 10.15
C ILE A 153 -10.30 -16.59 10.06
N ASP A 154 -11.58 -16.47 9.73
CA ASP A 154 -12.54 -17.58 9.78
C ASP A 154 -12.62 -18.34 8.45
N ARG A 155 -11.95 -19.50 8.38
CA ARG A 155 -12.32 -20.70 7.59
C ARG A 155 -11.35 -21.87 7.79
#